data_AF-A0A317ZBY4-F1
#
_entry.id   AF-A0A317ZBY4-F1
#
_cell.length_a   1.000
_cell.length_b   1.000
_cell.length_c   1.000
_cell.angle_alpha   90.00
_cell.angle_beta   90.00
_cell.angle_gamma   90.00
#
_symmetry.space_group_name_H-M   'P 1'
#
loop_
_entity.id
_entity.type
_entity.pdbx_description
1 polymer ?
#
loop_
_entity_poly.entity_id
_entity_poly.type
_entity_poly.pdbx_seq_one_letter_code
_entity_poly.pdbx_strand_id
1 'polypeptide(L)'
;MIFYILGCIDCAMTSRFDTEIIVVDDCSTDETFTLLKGLQGDNLKIFQLDENSGGPSKPRNIGIEKARGEYIFFLDGDDWLDENILEKVKGLDTCSKSDLIITRVIKDRDGKQSEHARF
;
A
#
# COMPACT_ATOMS: atom_id res chain seq x y z
N MET A 1 9.28 12.69 -2.67
CA MET A 1 8.41 11.58 -3.08
C MET A 1 9.16 10.25 -3.02
N ILE A 2 10.27 10.10 -3.73
CA ILE A 2 11.10 8.87 -3.75
C ILE A 2 11.46 8.30 -2.35
N PHE A 3 11.87 9.15 -1.39
CA PHE A 3 12.19 8.67 -0.04
C PHE A 3 10.98 8.06 0.69
N TYR A 4 9.77 8.59 0.43
CA TYR A 4 8.56 8.13 1.10
C TYR A 4 8.06 6.81 0.50
N ILE A 5 8.11 6.66 -0.82
CA ILE A 5 7.65 5.43 -1.48
C ILE A 5 8.51 4.22 -1.12
N LEU A 6 9.82 4.41 -0.90
CA LEU A 6 10.68 3.33 -0.41
C LEU A 6 10.30 2.92 1.01
N GLY A 7 10.00 3.87 1.91
CA GLY A 7 9.52 3.55 3.26
C GLY A 7 8.15 2.86 3.25
N CYS A 8 7.25 3.30 2.39
CA CYS A 8 5.94 2.69 2.15
C CYS A 8 6.08 1.24 1.70
N ILE A 9 6.92 0.96 0.70
CA ILE A 9 7.13 -0.40 0.20
C ILE A 9 7.87 -1.26 1.23
N ASP A 10 8.88 -0.71 1.90
CA ASP A 10 9.64 -1.43 2.93
C ASP A 10 8.74 -1.89 4.09
N CYS A 11 7.84 -1.02 4.59
CA CYS A 11 6.91 -1.43 5.65
C CYS A 11 5.90 -2.49 5.19
N ALA A 12 5.53 -2.49 3.91
CA ALA A 12 4.67 -3.53 3.33
C ALA A 12 5.42 -4.86 3.17
N MET A 13 6.67 -4.84 2.68
CA MET A 13 7.50 -6.03 2.45
C MET A 13 7.97 -6.67 3.77
N THR A 14 8.25 -5.87 4.79
CA THR A 14 8.71 -6.37 6.10
C THR A 14 7.57 -6.79 7.02
N SER A 15 6.31 -6.66 6.56
CA SER A 15 5.17 -7.18 7.30
C SER A 15 5.34 -8.67 7.56
N ARG A 16 4.96 -9.12 8.76
CA ARG A 16 4.96 -10.55 9.14
C ARG A 16 3.82 -11.33 8.50
N PHE A 17 3.00 -10.66 7.70
CA PHE A 17 1.85 -11.22 7.05
C PHE A 17 2.17 -11.60 5.60
N ASP A 18 1.73 -12.77 5.17
CA ASP A 18 1.88 -13.21 3.78
C ASP A 18 0.96 -12.38 2.89
N THR A 19 1.53 -11.34 2.27
CA THR A 19 0.84 -10.39 1.41
C THR A 19 1.40 -10.43 0.01
N GLU A 20 0.54 -10.22 -0.99
CA GLU A 20 1.01 -9.75 -2.29
C GLU A 20 1.10 -8.23 -2.27
N ILE A 21 2.13 -7.68 -2.90
CA ILE A 21 2.35 -6.24 -3.00
C ILE A 21 2.30 -5.87 -4.47
N ILE A 22 1.37 -4.97 -4.82
CA ILE A 22 1.16 -4.52 -6.19
C ILE A 22 1.36 -3.01 -6.21
N VAL A 23 2.41 -2.57 -6.91
CA VAL A 23 2.70 -1.16 -7.12
C VAL A 23 2.37 -0.81 -8.58
N VAL A 24 1.55 0.21 -8.77
CA VAL A 24 1.21 0.72 -10.10
C VAL A 24 1.62 2.19 -10.17
N ASP A 25 2.69 2.47 -10.92
CA ASP A 25 3.17 3.82 -11.17
C ASP A 25 2.29 4.54 -12.20
N ASP A 26 1.85 5.77 -11.88
CA ASP A 26 1.00 6.61 -12.74
C ASP A 26 1.84 7.40 -13.75
N CYS A 27 2.77 6.74 -14.44
CA CYS A 27 3.68 7.35 -15.40
C CYS A 27 4.50 8.51 -14.79
N SER A 28 5.18 8.25 -13.67
CA SER A 28 6.07 9.22 -13.03
C SER A 28 7.18 9.68 -13.99
N THR A 29 7.48 10.98 -13.97
CA THR A 29 8.50 11.60 -14.84
C THR A 29 9.87 11.74 -14.17
N ASP A 30 9.97 11.37 -12.89
CA ASP A 30 11.22 11.34 -12.14
C ASP A 30 11.79 9.90 -12.09
N GLU A 31 12.77 9.65 -11.23
CA GLU A 31 13.43 8.35 -11.12
C GLU A 31 12.59 7.28 -10.39
N THR A 32 11.36 7.60 -9.97
CA THR A 32 10.51 6.71 -9.17
C THR A 32 10.36 5.33 -9.80
N PHE A 33 9.96 5.23 -11.07
CA PHE A 33 9.75 3.94 -11.70
C PHE A 33 11.04 3.13 -11.88
N THR A 34 12.15 3.80 -12.18
CA THR A 34 13.46 3.16 -12.29
C THR A 34 13.87 2.53 -10.96
N LEU A 35 13.66 3.25 -9.86
CA LEU A 35 13.93 2.75 -8.51
C LEU A 35 13.02 1.59 -8.14
N LEU A 36 11.72 1.69 -8.44
CA LEU A 36 10.76 0.62 -8.22
C LEU A 36 11.21 -0.66 -8.94
N LYS A 37 11.56 -0.58 -10.23
CA LYS A 37 12.07 -1.74 -10.99
C LYS A 37 13.31 -2.41 -10.41
N GLY A 38 14.11 -1.67 -9.62
CA GLY A 38 15.27 -2.21 -8.93
C GLY A 38 14.92 -3.07 -7.71
N LEU A 39 13.72 -2.92 -7.14
CA LEU A 39 13.26 -3.68 -5.97
C LEU A 39 13.02 -5.14 -6.34
N GLN A 40 13.31 -6.02 -5.39
CA GLN A 40 13.17 -7.47 -5.54
C GLN A 40 12.34 -8.02 -4.38
N GLY A 41 11.46 -8.97 -4.68
CA GLY A 41 10.64 -9.67 -3.69
C GLY A 41 9.71 -10.65 -4.39
N ASP A 42 9.61 -11.88 -3.87
CA ASP A 42 8.80 -12.93 -4.51
C ASP A 42 7.31 -12.58 -4.58
N ASN A 43 6.86 -11.70 -3.67
CA ASN A 43 5.50 -11.21 -3.56
C ASN A 43 5.28 -9.81 -4.15
N LEU A 44 6.31 -9.18 -4.72
CA LEU A 44 6.25 -7.82 -5.26
C LEU A 44 6.03 -7.81 -6.78
N LYS A 45 5.00 -7.10 -7.23
CA LYS A 45 4.71 -6.87 -8.66
C LYS A 45 4.64 -5.38 -8.93
N ILE A 46 5.31 -4.96 -10.00
CA ILE A 46 5.46 -3.54 -10.34
C ILE A 46 4.98 -3.32 -11.77
N PHE A 47 4.09 -2.35 -11.93
CA PHE A 47 3.50 -1.94 -13.19
C PHE A 47 3.68 -0.43 -13.37
N GLN A 48 3.62 0.03 -14.61
CA GLN A 48 3.55 1.45 -14.95
C GLN A 48 2.51 1.64 -16.05
N LEU A 49 1.78 2.75 -15.97
CA LEU A 49 0.87 3.17 -17.02
C LEU A 49 1.61 3.87 -18.16
N ASP A 50 1.07 3.79 -19.37
CA ASP A 50 1.64 4.44 -20.56
C ASP A 50 1.51 5.97 -20.54
N GLU A 51 0.56 6.49 -19.74
CA GLU A 51 0.27 7.90 -19.59
C GLU A 51 -0.16 8.20 -18.15
N ASN A 52 0.12 9.42 -17.68
CA ASN A 52 -0.36 9.87 -16.38
C ASN A 52 -1.87 10.05 -16.41
N SER A 53 -2.57 9.41 -15.48
CA SER A 53 -4.02 9.39 -15.40
C SER A 53 -4.63 10.59 -14.69
N GLY A 54 -3.81 11.40 -14.02
CA GLY A 54 -4.21 12.58 -13.24
C GLY A 54 -4.69 12.27 -11.82
N GLY A 55 -4.58 11.03 -11.33
CA GLY A 55 -4.97 10.68 -9.97
C GLY A 55 -4.86 9.20 -9.62
N PRO A 56 -5.13 8.83 -8.35
CA PRO A 56 -4.86 7.47 -7.87
C PRO A 56 -5.86 6.41 -8.38
N SER A 57 -7.00 6.81 -8.93
CA SER A 57 -8.09 5.89 -9.30
C SER A 57 -7.70 4.89 -10.40
N LYS A 58 -7.07 5.33 -11.50
CA LYS A 58 -6.68 4.42 -12.59
C LYS A 58 -5.59 3.44 -12.13
N PRO A 59 -4.51 3.86 -11.44
CA PRO A 59 -3.54 2.94 -10.84
C PRO A 59 -4.18 1.93 -9.87
N ARG A 60 -5.07 2.38 -8.97
CA ARG A 60 -5.76 1.50 -8.01
C ARG A 60 -6.63 0.46 -8.73
N ASN A 61 -7.38 0.84 -9.75
CA ASN A 61 -8.21 -0.09 -10.52
C ASN A 61 -7.36 -1.18 -11.20
N ILE A 62 -6.23 -0.80 -11.80
CA ILE A 62 -5.29 -1.78 -12.35
C ILE A 62 -4.75 -2.69 -11.24
N GLY A 63 -4.42 -2.14 -10.08
CA GLY A 63 -4.00 -2.92 -8.90
C GLY A 63 -5.03 -3.98 -8.51
N ILE A 64 -6.31 -3.58 -8.41
CA ILE A 64 -7.43 -4.48 -8.11
C ILE A 64 -7.54 -5.61 -9.15
N GLU A 65 -7.43 -5.30 -10.44
CA GLU A 65 -7.50 -6.31 -11.51
C GLU A 65 -6.34 -7.32 -11.48
N LYS A 66 -5.18 -6.94 -10.91
CA LYS A 66 -4.01 -7.81 -10.76
C LYS A 66 -3.99 -8.57 -9.43
N ALA A 67 -4.80 -8.16 -8.47
CA ALA A 67 -4.88 -8.74 -7.14
C ALA A 67 -5.48 -10.15 -7.20
N ARG A 68 -4.99 -11.01 -6.30
CA ARG A 68 -5.40 -12.39 -6.05
C ARG A 68 -5.72 -12.65 -4.57
N GLY A 69 -5.38 -11.71 -3.70
CA GLY A 69 -5.69 -11.79 -2.27
C GLY A 69 -7.19 -11.75 -2.00
N GLU A 70 -7.58 -12.27 -0.84
CA GLU A 70 -8.97 -12.24 -0.36
C GLU A 70 -9.43 -10.82 0.01
N TYR A 71 -8.48 -10.00 0.48
CA TYR A 71 -8.69 -8.60 0.84
C TYR A 71 -7.75 -7.68 0.07
N ILE A 72 -8.21 -6.46 -0.17
CA ILE A 72 -7.43 -5.38 -0.76
C ILE A 72 -7.26 -4.28 0.28
N PHE A 73 -6.01 -3.88 0.51
CA PHE A 73 -5.65 -2.73 1.32
C PHE A 73 -4.98 -1.68 0.43
N PHE A 74 -5.51 -0.47 0.40
CA PHE A 74 -4.88 0.64 -0.33
C PHE A 74 -3.91 1.37 0.59
N LEU A 75 -2.66 1.49 0.14
CA LEU A 75 -1.61 2.24 0.81
C LEU A 75 -1.06 3.28 -0.16
N ASP A 76 -1.12 4.56 0.21
CA ASP A 76 -0.60 5.64 -0.63
C ASP A 76 0.94 5.70 -0.53
N GLY A 77 1.58 6.19 -1.60
CA GLY A 77 3.05 6.17 -1.72
C GLY A 77 3.78 7.08 -0.74
N ASP A 78 3.06 7.89 0.03
CA ASP A 78 3.55 8.75 1.11
C ASP A 78 3.10 8.31 2.51
N ASP A 79 2.41 7.18 2.63
CA ASP A 79 1.97 6.58 3.90
C ASP A 79 2.84 5.37 4.31
N TRP A 80 2.62 4.88 5.54
CA TRP A 80 3.23 3.64 6.04
C TRP A 80 2.24 2.85 6.91
N LEU A 81 2.53 1.55 7.06
CA LEU A 81 1.79 0.63 7.90
C LEU A 81 2.44 0.49 9.29
N ASP A 82 1.60 0.36 10.32
CA ASP A 82 2.04 -0.22 11.59
C ASP A 82 2.40 -1.68 11.38
N GLU A 83 3.53 -2.13 11.92
CA GLU A 83 4.06 -3.49 11.73
C GLU A 83 3.07 -4.61 12.10
N ASN A 84 2.10 -4.31 12.98
CA ASN A 84 1.14 -5.28 13.50
C ASN A 84 -0.26 -5.13 12.87
N ILE A 85 -0.48 -4.18 11.94
CA ILE A 85 -1.84 -3.87 11.48
C ILE A 85 -2.46 -5.01 10.68
N LEU A 86 -1.72 -5.63 9.78
CA LEU A 86 -2.24 -6.68 8.91
C LEU A 86 -2.57 -7.96 9.69
N GLU A 87 -1.77 -8.29 10.71
CA GLU A 87 -2.07 -9.39 11.63
C GLU A 87 -3.36 -9.15 12.42
N LYS A 88 -3.54 -7.93 12.94
CA LYS A 88 -4.76 -7.53 13.66
C LYS A 88 -5.99 -7.60 12.75
N VAL A 89 -5.88 -7.13 11.51
CA VAL A 89 -6.96 -7.17 10.51
C VAL A 89 -7.41 -8.61 10.25
N LYS A 90 -6.47 -9.55 10.06
CA LYS A 90 -6.82 -10.97 9.91
C LYS A 90 -7.48 -11.56 11.15
N GLY A 91 -6.98 -11.22 12.35
CA GLY A 91 -7.58 -11.67 13.60
C GLY A 91 -9.04 -11.24 13.75
N LEU A 92 -9.38 -10.03 13.27
CA LEU A 92 -10.76 -9.55 13.25
C LEU A 92 -11.63 -10.36 12.28
N ASP A 93 -11.14 -10.61 11.06
CA ASP A 93 -11.91 -11.33 10.05
C ASP A 93 -12.29 -12.76 10.50
N THR A 94 -11.38 -13.48 11.16
CA THR A 94 -11.68 -14.81 11.70
C THR A 94 -12.85 -14.85 12.68
N CYS A 95 -13.22 -13.70 13.27
CA CYS A 95 -14.33 -13.60 14.20
C CYS A 95 -15.66 -13.15 13.56
N SER A 96 -15.62 -12.39 12.45
CA SER A 96 -16.81 -11.71 11.92
C SER A 96 -17.13 -11.96 10.44
N LYS A 97 -16.24 -12.56 9.64
CA LYS A 97 -16.37 -12.67 8.16
C LYS A 97 -16.76 -11.32 7.55
N SER A 98 -15.87 -10.35 7.67
CA SER A 98 -16.17 -8.96 7.34
C SER A 98 -15.95 -8.68 5.86
N ASP A 99 -16.93 -8.07 5.19
CA ASP A 99 -16.76 -7.59 3.80
C ASP A 99 -15.94 -6.29 3.71
N LEU A 100 -15.92 -5.51 4.80
CA LEU A 100 -15.19 -4.25 4.91
C LEU A 100 -14.56 -4.13 6.30
N ILE A 101 -13.28 -3.79 6.33
CA ILE A 101 -12.53 -3.54 7.56
C ILE A 101 -11.97 -2.13 7.47
N ILE A 102 -12.27 -1.31 8.46
CA ILE A 102 -11.74 0.04 8.54
C ILE A 102 -10.79 0.13 9.74
N THR A 103 -9.55 0.49 9.47
CA THR A 103 -8.51 0.61 10.50
C THR A 103 -8.42 2.03 11.02
N ARG A 104 -7.77 2.20 12.17
CA ARG A 104 -7.39 3.53 12.66
C ARG A 104 -6.38 4.16 11.71
N VAL A 105 -6.57 5.44 11.41
CA VAL A 105 -5.62 6.24 10.63
C VAL A 105 -4.96 7.27 11.54
N ILE A 106 -3.63 7.25 11.58
CA ILE A 106 -2.82 8.21 12.33
C ILE A 106 -2.22 9.19 11.34
N LYS A 107 -2.34 10.48 11.64
CA LYS A 107 -1.67 11.54 10.90
C LYS A 107 -0.44 11.98 11.65
N ASP A 108 0.71 11.82 11.02
CA ASP A 108 1.99 12.34 11.51
C ASP A 108 2.31 13.67 10.81
N ARG A 109 2.74 14.67 11.58
CA ARG A 109 3.32 15.92 11.08
C ARG A 109 4.58 16.20 11.87
N ASP A 110 5.74 15.98 11.24
CA ASP A 110 7.06 16.23 11.83
C ASP A 110 7.24 15.55 13.20
N GLY A 111 6.79 14.30 13.33
CA GLY A 111 6.86 13.49 14.55
C GLY A 111 5.71 13.75 15.54
N LYS A 112 4.78 14.66 15.23
CA LYS A 112 3.58 14.87 16.04
C LYS A 112 2.42 14.08 15.45
N GLN A 113 2.00 13.06 16.18
CA GLN A 113 0.92 12.19 15.78
C GLN A 113 -0.43 12.64 16.34
N SER A 114 -1.47 12.52 15.50
CA SER A 114 -2.86 12.76 15.86
C SER A 114 -3.75 11.71 15.21
N GLU A 115 -4.84 11.34 15.88
CA GLU A 115 -5.84 10.45 15.29
C GLU A 115 -6.59 11.21 14.20
N HIS A 116 -6.56 10.69 12.97
CA HIS A 116 -7.26 11.29 11.84
C HIS A 116 -8.66 10.70 11.69
N ALA A 117 -8.78 9.38 11.84
CA ALA A 117 -10.06 8.68 11.80
C ALA A 117 -9.99 7.40 12.64
N ARG A 118 -11.11 7.08 13.30
CA ARG A 118 -11.33 5.85 14.06
C ARG A 118 -12.74 5.36 13.78
N PHE A 119 -12.85 4.07 13.51
CA PHE A 119 -14.10 3.36 13.22
C PHE A 119 -14.27 2.20 14.20
#